data_AF-A0A349EC01-F1
#
_entry.id   AF-A0A349EC01-F1
#
_cell.length_a   1.000
_cell.length_b   1.000
_cell.length_c   1.000
_cell.angle_alpha   90.00
_cell.angle_beta   90.00
_cell.angle_gamma   90.00
#
_symmetry.space_group_name_H-M   'P 1'
#
loop_
_entity.id
_entity.type
_entity.pdbx_description
1 polymer ?
#
loop_
_entity_poly.entity_id
_entity_poly.type
_entity_poly.pdbx_seq_one_letter_code
_entity_poly.pdbx_strand_id
1 'polypeptide(L)' 'RFTIADIAVGYALFMGISLGLNEYYKPNCQRYLKSLMEREGFIKAMACK' A
#
# COMPACT_ATOMS: atom_id res chain seq x y z
N ARG A 1 -6.40 13.01 6.55
CA ARG A 1 -5.30 13.00 7.53
C ARG A 1 -4.63 11.64 7.45
N PHE A 2 -3.30 11.58 7.35
CA PHE A 2 -2.57 10.32 7.36
C PHE A 2 -2.32 9.88 8.80
N THR A 3 -2.46 8.59 9.08
CA THR A 3 -2.42 8.00 10.42
C THR A 3 -1.71 6.64 10.39
N ILE A 4 -1.48 6.05 11.56
CA ILE A 4 -0.94 4.70 11.68
C ILE A 4 -1.82 3.64 11.00
N ALA A 5 -3.14 3.87 10.92
CA ALA A 5 -4.06 2.96 10.23
C ALA A 5 -3.75 2.87 8.74
N ASP A 6 -3.39 3.98 8.09
CA ASP A 6 -3.01 4.01 6.68
C ASP A 6 -1.73 3.20 6.42
N ILE A 7 -0.78 3.19 7.37
CA ILE A 7 0.45 2.40 7.30
C ILE A 7 0.12 0.91 7.39
N ALA A 8 -0.68 0.52 8.39
CA ALA A 8 -1.08 -0.87 8.62
C ALA A 8 -1.89 -1.43 7.43
N VAL A 9 -2.87 -0.67 6.94
CA VAL A 9 -3.68 -1.05 5.77
C VAL A 9 -2.83 -1.09 4.50
N GLY A 10 -1.94 -0.11 4.30
CA GLY A 10 -1.01 -0.08 3.18
C GLY A 10 -0.11 -1.31 3.14
N TYR A 11 0.44 -1.73 4.28
CA TYR A 11 1.26 -2.93 4.38
C TYR A 11 0.45 -4.20 4.08
N ALA A 12 -0.74 -4.36 4.67
CA ALA A 12 -1.60 -5.51 4.43
C ALA A 12 -1.99 -5.63 2.95
N LEU A 13 -2.37 -4.51 2.32
CA LEU A 13 -2.72 -4.46 0.90
C LEU A 13 -1.52 -4.76 0.00
N PHE A 14 -0.35 -4.19 0.30
CA PHE A 14 0.89 -4.44 -0.42
C PHE A 14 1.33 -5.91 -0.33
N MET A 15 1.23 -6.52 0.86
CA MET A 15 1.50 -7.95 1.05
C MET A 15 0.52 -8.81 0.25
N GLY A 16 -0.76 -8.42 0.20
CA GLY A 16 -1.76 -9.11 -0.62
C GLY A 16 -1.47 -9.03 -2.12
N ILE A 17 -0.75 -8.02 -2.62
CA ILE A 17 -0.25 -8.02 -4.01
C ILE A 17 0.76 -9.16 -4.20
N SER A 18 1.73 -9.30 -3.30
CA SER A 18 2.74 -10.38 -3.38
C SER A 18 2.12 -11.77 -3.29
N LEU A 19 0.96 -11.89 -2.65
CA LEU A 19 0.17 -13.13 -2.57
C LEU A 19 -0.80 -13.35 -3.75
N GLY A 20 -0.87 -12.42 -4.71
CA GLY A 20 -1.77 -12.51 -5.86
C GLY A 20 -3.23 -12.13 -5.58
N LEU A 21 -3.54 -11.58 -4.39
CA LEU A 21 -4.90 -11.19 -4.00
C LEU A 21 -5.37 -9.86 -4.62
N ASN A 22 -4.49 -9.18 -5.37
CA ASN A 22 -4.77 -7.89 -5.99
C ASN A 22 -5.93 -7.92 -7.00
N GLU A 23 -6.22 -9.08 -7.59
CA GLU A 23 -7.32 -9.25 -8.56
C GLU A 23 -8.71 -9.04 -7.91
N TYR A 24 -8.80 -9.24 -6.59
CA TYR A 24 -10.04 -9.04 -5.84
C TYR A 24 -10.19 -7.62 -5.29
N TYR A 25 -9.21 -6.75 -5.51
CA TYR A 25 -9.26 -5.39 -5.00
C TYR A 25 -10.20 -4.53 -5.82
N LYS A 26 -11.14 -3.89 -5.13
CA LYS A 26 -11.99 -2.86 -5.76
C LYS A 26 -11.12 -1.73 -6.32
N PRO A 27 -11.52 -1.07 -7.41
CA PRO A 27 -10.76 0.02 -8.03
C PRO A 27 -10.37 1.15 -7.06
N ASN A 28 -11.21 1.43 -6.06
CA ASN A 28 -10.91 2.43 -5.03
C ASN A 28 -9.76 2.00 -4.10
N CYS A 29 -9.66 0.71 -3.77
CA CYS A 29 -8.57 0.18 -2.95
C CYS A 29 -7.24 0.24 -3.70
N GLN A 30 -7.24 -0.09 -4.99
CA GLN A 30 -6.05 0.01 -5.85
C GLN A 30 -5.56 1.46 -5.98
N ARG A 31 -6.49 2.41 -6.19
CA ARG A 31 -6.15 3.85 -6.19
C ARG A 31 -5.54 4.29 -4.86
N TYR A 32 -6.16 3.90 -3.75
CA TYR A 32 -5.69 4.27 -2.42
C TYR A 32 -4.30 3.68 -2.12
N LEU A 33 -4.08 2.40 -2.43
CA LEU A 33 -2.79 1.75 -2.32
C LEU A 33 -1.71 2.43 -3.18
N LYS A 34 -2.04 2.79 -4.42
CA LYS A 34 -1.13 3.53 -5.30
C LYS A 34 -0.72 4.86 -4.67
N SER A 35 -1.66 5.64 -4.15
CA SER A 35 -1.38 6.89 -3.45
C SER A 35 -0.58 6.71 -2.15
N LEU A 36 -0.65 5.54 -1.50
CA LEU A 36 0.20 5.21 -0.34
C LEU A 36 1.63 4.87 -0.77
N MET A 37 1.79 4.16 -1.88
CA MET A 37 3.09 3.75 -2.42
C MET A 37 3.88 4.92 -3.03
N GLU A 38 3.21 5.95 -3.52
CA GLU A 38 3.84 7.16 -4.07
C GLU A 38 4.43 8.09 -2.99
N ARG A 39 4.16 7.83 -1.70
CA ARG A 39 4.66 8.67 -0.61
C ARG A 39 6.16 8.44 -0.40
N GLU A 40 6.89 9.52 -0.15
CA GLU A 40 8.34 9.45 0.14
C GLU A 40 8.66 8.48 1.28
N GLY A 41 7.82 8.41 2.32
CA GLY A 41 8.01 7.49 3.44
C GLY A 41 8.00 6.01 3.01
N PHE A 42 7.11 5.66 2.08
CA PHE A 42 7.06 4.31 1.51
C PHE A 42 8.26 4.05 0.60
N ILE A 43 8.59 5.01 -0.28
CA ILE A 43 9.73 4.90 -1.20
C ILE A 43 11.04 4.72 -0.43
N LYS A 44 11.28 5.51 0.63
CA LYS A 44 12.47 5.38 1.49
C LYS A 44 12.52 4.03 2.21
N ALA A 45 11.38 3.55 2.72
CA ALA A 45 11.30 2.24 3.35
C ALA A 45 11.60 1.10 2.37
N MET A 46 11.16 1.23 1.11
CA MET A 46 11.43 0.27 0.04
C MET A 46 12.86 0.34 -0.52
N ALA A 47 13.49 1.53 -0.48
CA ALA A 47 14.88 1.72 -0.92
C ALA A 47 15.91 1.18 0.10
N CYS A 48 15.51 1.02 1.36
CA CYS A 48 16.31 0.40 2.42
C CYS A 48 16.10 -1.13 2.47
N LYS A 49 15.77 -1.73 1.33
CA LYS A 49 15.53 -3.17 1.16
C LYS A 49 16.66 -3.78 0.33
#